data_AF-A0A2N2P719-F1
#
_entry.id   AF-A0A2N2P719-F1
#
_cell.length_a   1.000
_cell.length_b   1.000
_cell.length_c   1.000
_cell.angle_alpha   90.00
_cell.angle_beta   90.00
_cell.angle_gamma   90.00
#
_symmetry.space_group_name_H-M   'P 1'
#
loop_
_entity.id
_entity.type
_entity.pdbx_description
1 polymer ?
#
loop_
_entity_poly.entity_id
_entity_poly.type
_entity_poly.pdbx_seq_one_letter_code
_entity_poly.pdbx_strand_id
1 'polypeptide(L)'
;MEILLTPPFAFLIYIPLVLLIVLFGKLLAGPEKPTELKDTLYASGEEASTSPAAPGYRPFFLIAFFFAVLHLGMLVIGTGTFSFEMVPFLAGLILALVALLLG
;
A
#
# COMPACT_ATOMS: atom_id res chain seq x y z
N MET A 1 4.26 -20.51 -21.81
CA MET A 1 4.20 -20.46 -20.33
C MET A 1 5.03 -19.27 -19.83
N GLU A 2 6.31 -19.19 -20.18
CA GLU A 2 7.19 -18.06 -19.81
C GLU A 2 6.63 -16.66 -20.14
N ILE A 3 6.08 -16.44 -21.34
CA ILE A 3 5.58 -15.13 -21.76
C ILE A 3 4.40 -14.63 -20.91
N LEU A 4 3.52 -15.54 -20.48
CA LEU A 4 2.31 -15.22 -19.71
C LEU A 4 2.64 -14.81 -18.27
N LEU A 5 3.76 -15.31 -17.73
CA LEU A 5 4.23 -15.02 -16.38
C LEU A 5 5.12 -13.78 -16.31
N THR A 6 5.44 -13.16 -17.45
CA THR A 6 6.17 -11.89 -17.42
C THR A 6 5.29 -10.77 -16.83
N PRO A 7 5.86 -9.84 -16.04
CA PRO A 7 5.07 -8.86 -15.29
C PRO A 7 4.03 -8.07 -16.10
N PRO A 8 4.34 -7.56 -17.32
CA PRO A 8 3.37 -6.78 -18.09
C PRO A 8 2.17 -7.63 -18.52
N PHE A 9 2.42 -8.84 -19.01
CA PHE A 9 1.35 -9.73 -19.49
C PHE A 9 0.55 -10.30 -18.33
N ALA A 10 1.20 -10.68 -17.22
CA ALA A 10 0.51 -11.10 -16.01
C ALA A 10 -0.44 -10.00 -15.50
N PHE A 11 0.01 -8.74 -15.45
CA PHE A 11 -0.82 -7.62 -15.06
C PHE A 11 -2.04 -7.44 -15.97
N LEU A 12 -1.83 -7.49 -17.29
CA LEU A 12 -2.91 -7.40 -18.28
C LEU A 12 -3.92 -8.55 -18.19
N ILE A 13 -3.52 -9.73 -17.71
CA ILE A 13 -4.42 -10.87 -17.45
C ILE A 13 -5.17 -10.68 -16.11
N TYR A 14 -4.51 -10.13 -15.09
CA TYR A 14 -5.14 -9.89 -13.80
C TYR A 14 -6.21 -8.80 -13.83
N ILE A 15 -6.08 -7.76 -14.68
CA ILE A 15 -7.12 -6.73 -14.84
C ILE A 15 -8.49 -7.33 -15.20
N PRO A 16 -8.66 -8.06 -16.31
CA PRO A 16 -9.96 -8.63 -16.66
C PRO A 16 -10.42 -9.64 -15.62
N LEU A 17 -9.52 -10.40 -14.99
CA LEU A 17 -9.89 -11.31 -13.90
C LEU A 17 -10.53 -10.55 -12.72
N VAL A 18 -9.92 -9.46 -12.25
CA VAL A 18 -10.46 -8.64 -11.17
C VAL A 18 -11.79 -8.02 -11.58
N LEU A 19 -11.91 -7.53 -12.81
CA LEU A 19 -13.18 -7.00 -13.33
C LEU A 19 -14.28 -8.07 -13.36
N LEU A 20 -13.96 -9.29 -13.78
CA LEU A 20 -14.90 -10.42 -13.75
C LEU A 20 -15.34 -10.74 -12.33
N ILE A 21 -14.42 -10.72 -11.35
CA ILE A 21 -14.76 -10.91 -9.92
C ILE A 21 -15.69 -9.80 -9.43
N VAL A 22 -15.42 -8.54 -9.77
CA VAL A 22 -16.26 -7.41 -9.38
C VAL A 22 -17.66 -7.53 -10.01
N LEU A 23 -17.74 -7.85 -11.30
CA LEU A 23 -19.00 -8.04 -11.99
C LEU A 23 -19.79 -9.22 -11.43
N PHE A 24 -19.12 -10.34 -11.16
CA PHE A 24 -19.73 -11.50 -10.54
C PHE A 24 -20.27 -11.18 -9.14
N GLY A 25 -19.49 -10.46 -8.31
CA GLY A 25 -19.95 -9.98 -7.01
C GLY A 25 -21.18 -9.06 -7.11
N LYS A 26 -21.22 -8.19 -8.13
CA LYS A 26 -22.39 -7.35 -8.41
C LYS A 26 -23.61 -8.15 -8.87
N LEU A 27 -23.42 -9.20 -9.67
CA LEU A 27 -24.52 -10.08 -10.10
C LEU A 27 -25.13 -10.87 -8.94
N LEU A 28 -24.31 -11.21 -7.93
CA LEU A 28 -24.77 -11.89 -6.72
C LEU A 28 -25.39 -10.93 -5.68
N ALA A 29 -25.19 -9.63 -5.83
CA ALA A 29 -25.75 -8.65 -4.90
C ALA A 29 -27.29 -8.62 -5.00
N GLY A 30 -27.95 -8.53 -3.85
CA GLY A 30 -29.40 -8.34 -3.79
C GLY A 30 -29.84 -6.99 -4.38
N PRO A 31 -31.14 -6.80 -4.64
CA PRO A 31 -31.65 -5.56 -5.22
C PRO A 31 -31.31 -4.36 -4.33
N GLU A 32 -30.79 -3.31 -4.96
CA GLU A 32 -30.46 -2.07 -4.28
C GLU A 32 -31.74 -1.36 -3.83
N LYS A 33 -31.74 -0.84 -2.61
CA LYS A 33 -32.77 0.07 -2.09
C LYS A 33 -32.08 1.34 -1.64
N PRO A 34 -31.71 2.22 -2.59
CA PRO A 34 -30.93 3.41 -2.28
C PRO A 34 -31.78 4.35 -1.43
N THR A 35 -31.14 4.95 -0.43
CA THR A 35 -31.73 5.94 0.47
C THR A 35 -30.62 6.86 0.89
N GLU A 36 -30.87 8.17 1.01
CA GLU A 36 -29.83 9.14 1.39
C GLU A 36 -29.06 8.72 2.65
N LEU A 37 -29.76 8.14 3.65
CA LEU A 37 -29.17 7.64 4.89
C LEU A 37 -28.20 6.46 4.74
N LYS A 38 -28.25 5.69 3.63
CA LYS A 38 -27.31 4.60 3.36
C LYS A 38 -26.02 5.07 2.69
N ASP A 39 -26.07 6.27 2.11
CA ASP A 39 -24.95 6.90 1.41
C ASP A 39 -24.18 7.85 2.34
N THR A 40 -24.62 8.03 3.58
CA THR A 40 -23.90 8.81 4.60
C THR A 40 -22.82 7.97 5.30
N LEU A 41 -21.82 8.65 5.85
CA LEU A 41 -20.77 8.02 6.66
C LEU A 41 -21.39 7.38 7.91
N TYR A 42 -21.04 6.12 8.18
CA TYR A 42 -21.49 5.44 9.38
C TYR A 42 -20.80 6.03 10.63
N ALA A 43 -21.60 6.61 11.53
CA ALA A 43 -21.16 7.09 12.85
C ALA A 43 -22.06 6.57 13.97
N SER A 44 -22.40 5.27 13.94
CA SER A 44 -23.21 4.60 14.98
C SER A 44 -24.59 5.24 15.23
N GLY A 45 -25.18 5.86 14.21
CA GLY A 45 -26.48 6.53 14.28
C GLY A 45 -26.41 8.04 14.55
N GLU A 46 -25.21 8.59 14.80
CA GLU A 46 -24.97 10.02 14.97
C GLU A 46 -24.58 10.71 13.66
N GLU A 47 -24.60 12.04 13.65
CA GLU A 47 -24.05 12.83 12.55
C GLU A 47 -22.52 12.67 12.50
N ALA A 48 -22.02 12.09 11.41
CA ALA A 48 -20.60 11.86 11.23
C ALA A 48 -19.82 13.18 11.05
N SER A 49 -18.71 13.33 11.78
CA SER A 49 -17.76 14.41 11.51
C SER A 49 -17.20 14.28 10.10
N THR A 50 -17.30 15.35 9.32
CA THR A 50 -16.65 15.46 7.99
C THR A 50 -15.22 15.99 8.10
N SER A 51 -14.78 16.36 9.31
CA SER A 51 -13.40 16.79 9.55
C SER A 51 -12.48 15.58 9.62
N PRO A 52 -11.34 15.60 8.92
CA PRO A 52 -10.38 14.50 8.94
C PRO A 52 -9.82 14.29 10.35
N ALA A 53 -10.21 13.18 10.98
CA ALA A 53 -9.65 12.74 12.24
C ALA A 53 -8.44 11.85 11.97
N ALA A 54 -7.24 12.43 11.92
CA ALA A 54 -5.99 11.67 11.98
C ALA A 54 -5.12 12.04 13.21
N PRO A 55 -5.69 12.12 14.44
CA PRO A 55 -4.88 12.30 15.63
C PRO A 55 -3.91 11.11 15.75
N GLY A 56 -2.60 11.38 15.79
CA GLY A 56 -1.58 10.33 15.83
C GLY A 56 -1.06 9.84 14.48
N TYR A 57 -1.30 10.56 13.38
CA TYR A 57 -0.67 10.21 12.08
C TYR A 57 0.86 10.28 12.11
N ARG A 58 1.44 11.15 12.95
CA ARG A 58 2.90 11.35 13.01
C ARG A 58 3.66 10.05 13.37
N PRO A 59 3.30 9.30 14.41
CA PRO A 59 3.85 7.97 14.64
C PRO A 59 3.70 7.01 13.45
N PHE A 60 2.53 6.98 12.81
CA PHE A 60 2.30 6.14 11.63
C PHE A 60 3.22 6.52 10.47
N PHE A 61 3.41 7.82 10.23
CA PHE A 61 4.29 8.33 9.19
C PHE A 61 5.75 7.87 9.40
N LEU A 62 6.27 7.94 10.63
CA LEU A 62 7.62 7.46 10.94
C LEU A 62 7.78 5.97 10.63
N ILE A 63 6.79 5.16 11.00
CA ILE A 63 6.78 3.72 10.71
C ILE A 63 6.72 3.47 9.20
N ALA A 64 5.82 4.14 8.48
CA ALA A 64 5.69 4.01 7.03
C ALA A 64 7.00 4.41 6.32
N PHE A 65 7.64 5.49 6.77
CA PHE A 65 8.90 5.95 6.19
C PHE A 65 10.06 5.00 6.51
N PHE A 66 10.10 4.41 7.71
CA PHE A 66 11.04 3.35 8.06
C PHE A 66 10.94 2.18 7.07
N PHE A 67 9.74 1.68 6.79
CA PHE A 67 9.55 0.60 5.83
C PHE A 67 9.91 0.98 4.39
N ALA A 68 9.69 2.24 4.00
CA ALA A 68 10.12 2.72 2.68
C ALA A 68 11.65 2.72 2.54
N VAL A 69 12.38 3.19 3.56
CA VAL A 69 13.86 3.16 3.58
C VAL A 69 14.37 1.72 3.65
N LEU A 70 13.74 0.85 4.45
CA LEU A 70 14.08 -0.56 4.51
C LEU A 70 13.88 -1.24 3.15
N HIS A 71 12.77 -0.95 2.46
CA HIS A 71 12.50 -1.45 1.12
C HIS A 71 13.56 -1.00 0.11
N LEU A 72 13.97 0.28 0.16
CA LEU A 72 15.10 0.77 -0.64
C LEU A 72 16.39 0.00 -0.33
N GLY A 73 16.66 -0.29 0.94
CA GLY A 73 17.82 -1.10 1.32
C GLY A 73 17.79 -2.50 0.73
N MET A 74 16.62 -3.15 0.71
CA MET A 74 16.45 -4.45 0.07
C MET A 74 16.66 -4.39 -1.45
N LEU A 75 16.25 -3.30 -2.11
CA LEU A 75 16.54 -3.10 -3.53
C LEU A 75 18.05 -2.95 -3.77
N VAL A 76 18.74 -2.09 -2.99
CA VAL A 76 20.18 -1.87 -3.12
C VAL A 76 20.97 -3.17 -2.93
N ILE A 77 20.63 -3.97 -1.92
CA ILE A 77 21.28 -5.26 -1.64
C ILE A 77 20.91 -6.31 -2.69
N GLY A 78 19.63 -6.37 -3.09
CA GLY A 78 19.11 -7.39 -3.99
C GLY A 78 19.52 -7.22 -5.45
N THR A 79 19.78 -5.99 -5.91
CA THR A 79 20.19 -5.70 -7.29
C THR A 79 21.64 -5.27 -7.43
N GLY A 80 22.31 -4.91 -6.33
CA GLY A 80 23.69 -4.43 -6.35
C GLY A 80 24.73 -5.56 -6.36
N THR A 81 25.97 -5.19 -6.69
CA THR A 81 27.14 -6.08 -6.58
C THR A 81 27.94 -5.74 -5.35
N PHE A 82 28.37 -6.75 -4.59
CA PHE A 82 29.22 -6.57 -3.41
C PHE A 82 30.56 -5.95 -3.82
N SER A 83 30.71 -4.66 -3.54
CA SER A 83 31.87 -3.84 -3.88
C SER A 83 32.03 -2.73 -2.83
N PHE A 84 33.22 -2.13 -2.77
CA PHE A 84 33.49 -1.02 -1.84
C PHE A 84 32.61 0.20 -2.10
N GLU A 85 32.12 0.38 -3.32
CA GLU A 85 31.22 1.48 -3.70
C GLU A 85 29.84 1.38 -3.00
N MET A 86 29.45 0.18 -2.56
CA MET A 86 28.17 -0.05 -1.87
C MET A 86 28.20 0.39 -0.39
N VAL A 87 29.39 0.48 0.20
CA VAL A 87 29.59 0.82 1.62
C VAL A 87 28.91 2.15 2.03
N PRO A 88 29.09 3.29 1.31
CA PRO A 88 28.42 4.53 1.68
C PRO A 88 26.89 4.43 1.63
N PHE A 89 26.33 3.67 0.69
CA PHE A 89 24.88 3.47 0.60
C PHE A 89 24.35 2.67 1.78
N LEU A 90 25.01 1.58 2.15
CA LEU A 90 24.62 0.77 3.31
C LEU A 90 24.77 1.53 4.62
N ALA A 91 25.84 2.30 4.78
CA ALA A 91 26.04 3.15 5.96
C ALA A 91 24.92 4.19 6.06
N GLY A 92 24.58 4.88 4.96
CA GLY A 92 23.48 5.85 4.92
C GLY A 92 22.12 5.23 5.24
N LEU A 93 21.84 4.04 4.70
CA LEU A 93 20.61 3.29 4.99
C LEU A 93 20.52 2.89 6.47
N ILE A 94 21.59 2.35 7.05
CA ILE A 94 21.64 1.97 8.47
C ILE A 94 21.42 3.20 9.35
N LEU A 95 22.11 4.31 9.06
CA LEU A 95 21.95 5.56 9.80
C LEU A 95 20.51 6.09 9.72
N ALA A 96 19.89 6.08 8.54
CA ALA A 96 18.51 6.49 8.36
C ALA A 96 17.54 5.58 9.14
N LEU A 97 17.73 4.26 9.11
CA LEU A 97 16.89 3.32 9.86
C LEU A 97 17.04 3.51 11.38
N VAL A 98 18.26 3.72 11.88
CA VAL A 98 18.50 4.01 13.30
C VAL A 98 17.83 5.32 13.70
N ALA A 99 17.98 6.38 12.90
CA ALA A 99 17.33 7.67 13.17
C ALA A 99 15.81 7.53 13.27
N LEU A 100 15.19 6.79 12.33
CA LEU A 100 13.75 6.56 12.32
C LEU A 100 13.25 5.67 13.46
N LEU A 101 14.09 4.77 13.97
CA LEU A 101 13.77 3.94 15.14
C LEU A 101 13.80 4.76 16.44
N LEU A 102 14.69 5.76 16.51
CA LEU A 102 14.82 6.65 17.67
C LEU A 102 13.76 7.76 17.73
N GLY A 103 13.11 8.09 16.61
CA GLY A 103 11.98 9.03 16.53
C GLY A 103 12.39 10.47 16.26
#